data_AF-A0A1Q7R4Y6-F1
#
_entry.id   AF-A0A1Q7R4Y6-F1
#
_cell.length_a   1.000
_cell.length_b   1.000
_cell.length_c   1.000
_cell.angle_alpha   90.00
_cell.angle_beta   90.00
_cell.angle_gamma   90.00
#
_symmetry.space_group_name_H-M   'P 1'
#
loop_
_entity.id
_entity.type
_entity.pdbx_description
1 polymer ?
#
loop_
_entity_poly.entity_id
_entity_poly.type
_entity_poly.pdbx_seq_one_letter_code
_entity_poly.pdbx_strand_id
1 'polypeptide(L)' 'MITAQTLLLQVKPGQPVRLAPSGGGPTPIVIPDARLDILEQGYRARQPGTYTIRILLPFAPNSGVTLSVLVED' A
#
# COMPACT_ATOMS: atom_id res chain seq x y z
N MET A 1 18.83 11.32 5.13
CA MET A 1 18.71 9.96 4.57
C MET A 1 17.24 9.58 4.68
N ILE A 2 16.58 9.28 3.56
CA ILE A 2 15.18 8.80 3.55
C ILE A 2 15.27 7.27 3.64
N THR A 3 14.67 6.67 4.67
CA THR A 3 14.63 5.21 4.83
C THR A 3 13.26 4.74 4.38
N ALA A 4 13.17 4.24 3.14
CA ALA A 4 11.95 3.65 2.62
C ALA A 4 12.11 2.13 2.51
N GLN A 5 11.28 1.37 3.24
CA GLN A 5 11.19 -0.07 3.04
C GLN A 5 10.26 -0.33 1.85
N THR A 6 10.74 -1.09 0.87
CA THR A 6 9.92 -1.54 -0.25
C THR A 6 9.48 -2.97 0.01
N LEU A 7 8.17 -3.20 0.03
CA LEU A 7 7.58 -4.53 0.14
C LEU A 7 6.92 -4.88 -1.20
N LEU A 8 7.10 -6.10 -1.68
CA LEU A 8 6.41 -6.61 -2.86
C LEU A 8 5.32 -7.58 -2.44
N LEU A 9 4.10 -7.37 -2.91
CA LEU A 9 2.97 -8.26 -2.71
C LEU A 9 2.41 -8.68 -4.07
N GLN A 10 2.36 -9.99 -4.31
CA GLN A 10 1.75 -10.56 -5.52
C GLN A 10 0.30 -10.95 -5.23
N VAL A 11 -0.61 -10.54 -6.13
CA VAL A 11 -2.05 -10.83 -6.02
C VAL A 11 -2.67 -11.09 -7.38
N LYS A 12 -3.86 -11.70 -7.40
CA LYS A 12 -4.66 -11.85 -8.63
C LYS A 12 -5.50 -10.61 -8.94
N PRO A 13 -5.91 -10.40 -10.20
CA PRO A 13 -6.88 -9.38 -10.55
C PRO A 13 -8.16 -9.52 -9.71
N GLY A 14 -8.61 -8.42 -9.14
CA GLY A 14 -9.80 -8.37 -8.29
C GLY A 14 -9.60 -8.85 -6.84
N GLN A 15 -8.42 -9.37 -6.48
CA GLN A 15 -8.13 -9.78 -5.11
C GLN A 15 -7.91 -8.53 -4.22
N PRO A 16 -8.63 -8.41 -3.09
CA PRO A 16 -8.47 -7.29 -2.18
C PRO A 16 -7.17 -7.40 -1.36
N VAL A 17 -6.42 -6.32 -1.31
CA VAL A 17 -5.26 -6.12 -0.43
C VAL A 17 -5.73 -5.35 0.79
N ARG A 18 -5.67 -5.98 1.96
CA ARG A 18 -6.01 -5.34 3.24
C ARG A 18 -4.75 -4.82 3.91
N LEU A 19 -4.77 -3.56 4.33
CA LEU A 19 -3.72 -3.01 5.18
C LEU A 19 -4.18 -3.11 6.63
N ALA A 20 -3.45 -3.87 7.42
CA ALA A 20 -3.63 -3.94 8.86
C ALA A 20 -2.37 -3.37 9.53
N PRO A 21 -2.39 -2.10 9.96
CA PRO A 21 -1.29 -1.54 10.73
C PRO A 21 -1.18 -2.32 12.05
N SER A 22 -0.12 -3.11 12.20
CA SER A 22 0.17 -3.85 13.42
C SER A 22 0.90 -2.95 14.42
N GLY A 23 0.18 -2.08 15.11
CA GLY A 23 0.76 -1.30 16.22
C GLY A 23 -0.16 -0.26 16.83
N GLY A 24 -0.01 0.00 18.13
CA GLY A 24 -0.69 1.07 18.88
C GLY A 24 -0.09 2.47 18.66
N GLY A 25 0.61 2.66 17.54
CA GLY A 25 1.27 3.92 17.19
C GLY A 25 0.30 4.92 16.56
N PRO A 26 0.81 6.10 16.17
CA PRO A 26 0.00 7.09 15.48
C PRO A 26 -0.56 6.55 14.16
N THR A 27 -1.78 6.97 13.83
CA THR A 27 -2.46 6.56 12.60
C THR A 27 -1.62 6.94 11.37
N PRO A 28 -1.25 5.98 10.51
CA PRO A 28 -0.47 6.28 9.32
C PRO A 28 -1.30 7.00 8.25
N ILE A 29 -0.64 7.79 7.41
CA ILE A 29 -1.24 8.38 6.23
C ILE A 29 -1.02 7.41 5.06
N VAL A 30 -2.10 6.96 4.42
CA VAL A 30 -2.04 6.02 3.30
C VAL A 30 -2.36 6.74 1.99
N ILE A 31 -1.48 6.63 1.01
CA ILE A 31 -1.59 7.24 -0.31
C ILE A 31 -1.56 6.11 -1.35
N PRO A 32 -2.72 5.65 -1.85
CA PRO A 32 -2.80 4.60 -2.86
C PRO A 32 -2.55 5.15 -4.28
N ASP A 33 -2.14 4.26 -5.19
CA ASP A 33 -2.17 4.50 -6.64
C ASP A 33 -3.61 4.82 -7.07
N ALA A 34 -3.79 5.86 -7.89
CA ALA A 34 -5.11 6.32 -8.33
C ALA A 34 -5.89 5.27 -9.15
N ARG A 35 -5.21 4.25 -9.67
CA ARG A 35 -5.81 3.14 -10.42
C ARG A 35 -6.40 2.04 -9.52
N LEU A 36 -6.18 2.11 -8.21
CA LEU A 36 -6.75 1.16 -7.24
C LEU A 36 -8.17 1.56 -6.85
N ASP A 37 -9.08 0.59 -6.83
CA ASP A 37 -10.39 0.77 -6.21
C ASP A 37 -10.21 0.85 -4.68
N ILE A 38 -10.85 1.83 -4.04
CA ILE A 38 -10.87 1.97 -2.58
C ILE A 38 -12.02 1.13 -2.02
N LEU A 39 -11.70 0.25 -1.08
CA LEU A 39 -12.65 -0.58 -0.33
C LEU A 39 -12.69 -0.13 1.13
N GLU A 40 -13.72 -0.52 1.87
CA GLU A 40 -13.88 -0.18 3.29
C GLU A 40 -12.65 -0.53 4.15
N GLN A 41 -11.93 -1.61 3.81
CA GLN A 41 -10.75 -2.07 4.56
C GLN A 41 -9.53 -2.38 3.67
N GLY A 42 -9.42 -1.74 2.50
CA GLY A 42 -8.27 -2.01 1.63
C GLY A 42 -8.39 -1.47 0.23
N TYR A 43 -7.60 -2.09 -0.66
CA TYR A 43 -7.44 -1.67 -2.05
C TYR A 43 -7.55 -2.86 -2.98
N ARG A 44 -8.00 -2.63 -4.21
CA ARG A 44 -8.11 -3.67 -5.22
C ARG A 44 -7.73 -3.13 -6.59
N ALA A 45 -6.88 -3.85 -7.29
CA ALA A 45 -6.64 -3.64 -8.70
C ALA A 45 -7.51 -4.60 -9.53
N ARG A 46 -8.13 -4.09 -10.59
CA ARG A 46 -8.94 -4.91 -11.52
C ARG A 46 -8.17 -5.39 -12.74
N GLN A 47 -7.10 -4.71 -13.08
CA GLN A 47 -6.27 -5.01 -14.23
C GLN A 47 -4.89 -5.50 -13.77
N PRO A 48 -4.24 -6.40 -14.52
CA PRO A 48 -2.86 -6.77 -14.28
C PRO A 48 -1.91 -5.57 -14.29
N GLY A 49 -0.77 -5.70 -13.61
CA GLY A 49 0.27 -4.68 -13.56
C GLY A 49 0.74 -4.33 -12.15
N THR A 50 1.66 -3.37 -12.07
CA THR A 50 2.25 -2.93 -10.81
C THR A 50 1.59 -1.65 -10.31
N TYR A 51 1.21 -1.66 -9.04
CA TYR A 51 0.58 -0.55 -8.31
C TYR A 51 1.39 -0.24 -7.06
N THR A 52 1.27 0.98 -6.56
CA THR A 52 1.99 1.40 -5.35
C THR A 52 1.05 1.92 -4.28
N ILE A 53 1.34 1.61 -3.03
CA ILE A 53 0.68 2.20 -1.88
C ILE A 53 1.78 2.75 -0.97
N ARG A 54 1.76 4.06 -0.74
CA ARG A 54 2.70 4.72 0.17
C ARG A 54 2.05 4.85 1.54
N ILE A 55 2.78 4.44 2.56
CA ILE A 55 2.37 4.52 3.96
C ILE A 55 3.37 5.45 4.65
N LEU A 56 2.92 6.64 5.02
CA LEU A 56 3.73 7.65 5.68
C LEU A 56 3.44 7.66 7.18
N LEU A 57 4.50 7.78 7.98
CA LEU A 57 4.38 7.92 9.41
C LEU A 57 4.32 9.41 9.77
N PRO A 58 3.28 9.88 10.50
CA PRO A 58 3.05 11.32 10.70
C PRO A 58 4.18 12.04 11.46
N PHE A 59 4.95 11.35 12.30
CA PHE A 59 6.09 11.93 13.03
C PHE A 59 7.46 11.62 12.41
N ALA A 60 7.48 10.96 11.24
CA ALA A 60 8.71 10.65 10.53
C ALA A 60 8.48 10.86 9.03
N PRO A 61 8.39 12.11 8.55
CA PRO A 61 8.06 12.41 7.14
C PRO A 61 9.10 11.88 6.15
N ASN A 62 10.32 11.60 6.62
CA ASN A 62 11.41 11.00 5.85
C ASN A 62 11.46 9.46 5.98
N SER A 63 10.49 8.85 6.67
CA SER A 63 10.37 7.42 6.86
C SER A 63 8.98 6.96 6.41
N GLY A 64 8.95 6.05 5.46
CA GLY A 64 7.72 5.51 4.93
C GLY A 64 7.91 4.11 4.38
N VAL A 65 6.80 3.41 4.22
CA VAL A 65 6.79 2.11 3.55
C VAL A 65 6.17 2.31 2.17
N THR A 66 6.84 1.81 1.14
CA THR A 66 6.24 1.68 -0.18
C THR A 66 5.87 0.22 -0.38
N LEU A 67 4.58 -0.06 -0.47
CA LEU A 67 4.08 -1.37 -0.84
C LEU A 67 3.86 -1.39 -2.36
N SER A 68 4.66 -2.16 -3.07
CA SER A 68 4.46 -2.49 -4.47
C SER A 68 3.53 -3.69 -4.57
N VAL A 69 2.39 -3.52 -5.21
CA VAL A 69 1.43 -4.60 -5.47
C VAL A 69 1.58 -5.00 -6.93
N LEU A 70 2.10 -6.20 -7.17
CA LEU A 70 2.15 -6.81 -8.50
C LEU A 70 0.89 -7.65 -8.69
N VAL A 71 0.10 -7.31 -9.70
CA VAL A 71 -1.11 -8.03 -10.06
C VAL A 71 -0.80 -8.91 -11.26
N GLU A 72 -0.97 -10.21 -11.08
CA GLU A 72 -0.71 -11.24 -12.10
C GLU A 72 -1.66 -11.08 -13.29
N ASP A 73 -1.22 -11.56 -14.47
CA ASP A 73 -2.04 -11.70 -15.69
C ASP A 73 -3.04 -12.86 -15.58
#